data_AF-A0A397CKE9-F1
#
_entry.id   AF-A0A397CKE9-F1
#
_cell.length_a   1.000
_cell.length_b   1.000
_cell.length_c   1.000
_cell.angle_alpha   90.00
_cell.angle_beta   90.00
_cell.angle_gamma   90.00
#
_symmetry.space_group_name_H-M   'P 1'
#
loop_
_entity.id
_entity.type
_entity.pdbx_description
1 polymer ?
#
loop_
_entity_poly.entity_id
_entity_poly.type
_entity_poly.pdbx_seq_one_letter_code
_entity_poly.pdbx_strand_id
1 'polypeptide(L)'
;VSVLSNGFAINCTSYYKGSVSDKAIFDDNLDFHRTNLTKHPREMEMTDTDGRVEQLTVLADKGYQGIQHECTNDRIATHRVVVENYFGRLKTLWAVCGDAYRWNRKNYDVLFQTCVAITNVHIRFNPLHAEDGDANIQYVNRLNAIGLKKIKDKKKAQQKYREKRKTRLTFGN
;
A
#
# COMPACT_ATOMS: atom_id res chain seq x y z
N VAL A 1 -4.26 5.00 1.28
CA VAL A 1 -3.79 6.02 2.24
C VAL A 1 -2.79 6.91 1.53
N SER A 2 -2.88 8.21 1.71
CA SER A 2 -1.96 9.21 1.14
C SER A 2 -1.14 9.83 2.27
N VAL A 3 0.19 9.86 2.12
CA VAL A 3 1.14 10.25 3.17
C VAL A 3 2.02 11.38 2.65
N LEU A 4 2.23 12.41 3.48
CA LEU A 4 3.12 13.52 3.20
C LEU A 4 4.59 13.14 3.39
N SER A 5 5.51 13.93 2.85
CA SER A 5 6.96 13.76 3.03
C SER A 5 7.41 13.83 4.50
N ASN A 6 6.66 14.53 5.36
CA ASN A 6 6.89 14.59 6.79
C ASN A 6 6.34 13.37 7.56
N GLY A 7 5.80 12.37 6.86
CA GLY A 7 5.36 11.10 7.44
C GLY A 7 3.91 11.06 7.92
N PHE A 8 3.13 12.15 7.80
CA PHE A 8 1.72 12.15 8.22
C PHE A 8 0.78 11.71 7.10
N ALA A 9 -0.17 10.84 7.42
CA ALA A 9 -1.27 10.52 6.52
C ALA A 9 -2.27 11.67 6.44
N ILE A 10 -2.59 12.12 5.23
CA ILE A 10 -3.56 13.19 4.97
C ILE A 10 -4.87 12.70 4.38
N ASN A 11 -4.90 11.45 3.90
CA ASN A 11 -6.10 10.85 3.34
C ASN A 11 -6.12 9.33 3.55
N CYS A 12 -7.31 8.80 3.76
CA CYS A 12 -7.60 7.40 3.73
C CYS A 12 -8.89 7.17 2.94
N THR A 13 -8.75 6.63 1.74
CA THR A 13 -9.90 6.21 0.93
C THR A 13 -10.69 5.11 1.64
N SER A 14 -11.97 4.99 1.28
CA SER A 14 -12.81 3.86 1.71
C SER A 14 -12.33 2.58 1.03
N TYR A 15 -12.71 1.43 1.58
CA TYR A 15 -12.44 0.13 1.01
C TYR A 15 -13.14 -0.05 -0.35
N TYR A 16 -12.43 -0.67 -1.28
CA TYR A 16 -12.95 -1.02 -2.59
C TYR A 16 -13.33 -2.50 -2.66
N LYS A 17 -14.57 -2.80 -3.04
CA LYS A 17 -15.06 -4.17 -3.19
C LYS A 17 -14.55 -4.79 -4.50
N GLY A 18 -13.97 -5.98 -4.39
CA GLY A 18 -13.52 -6.76 -5.54
C GLY A 18 -12.08 -6.46 -5.91
N SER A 19 -11.70 -6.77 -7.15
CA SER A 19 -10.34 -6.56 -7.67
C SER A 19 -10.27 -5.23 -8.41
N VAL A 20 -10.30 -4.12 -7.67
CA VAL A 20 -10.05 -2.78 -8.22
C VAL A 20 -8.54 -2.55 -8.22
N SER A 21 -8.00 -2.05 -9.33
CA SER A 21 -6.56 -1.77 -9.43
C SER A 21 -6.20 -0.52 -8.65
N ASP A 22 -4.98 -0.48 -8.11
CA ASP A 22 -4.48 0.68 -7.37
C ASP A 22 -4.49 1.96 -8.24
N LYS A 23 -4.27 1.82 -9.56
CA LYS A 23 -4.39 2.92 -10.52
C LYS A 23 -5.83 3.46 -10.59
N ALA A 24 -6.83 2.60 -10.67
CA ALA A 24 -8.23 3.04 -10.72
C ALA A 24 -8.61 3.78 -9.42
N ILE A 25 -8.18 3.25 -8.27
CA ILE A 25 -8.38 3.92 -6.96
C ILE A 25 -7.69 5.29 -6.93
N PHE A 26 -6.48 5.39 -7.51
CA PHE A 26 -5.75 6.65 -7.60
C PHE A 26 -6.45 7.65 -8.52
N ASP A 27 -6.88 7.21 -9.72
CA ASP A 27 -7.58 8.04 -10.69
C ASP A 27 -8.91 8.57 -10.11
N ASP A 28 -9.67 7.73 -9.39
CA ASP A 28 -10.91 8.12 -8.70
C ASP A 28 -10.66 9.17 -7.61
N ASN A 29 -9.47 9.18 -7.01
CA ASN A 29 -9.08 10.11 -5.94
C ASN A 29 -8.25 11.29 -6.46
N LEU A 30 -8.13 11.46 -7.79
CA LEU A 30 -7.23 12.43 -8.40
C LEU A 30 -7.56 13.87 -8.02
N ASP A 31 -8.83 14.22 -7.86
CA ASP A 31 -9.23 15.58 -7.49
C ASP A 31 -8.78 15.94 -6.06
N PHE A 32 -8.88 14.99 -5.12
CA PHE A 32 -8.30 15.17 -3.78
C PHE A 32 -6.80 15.45 -3.87
N HIS A 33 -6.10 14.69 -4.71
CA HIS A 33 -4.67 14.90 -4.91
C HIS A 33 -4.41 16.27 -5.51
N ARG A 34 -5.05 16.64 -6.61
CA ARG A 34 -4.89 17.96 -7.26
C ARG A 34 -5.05 19.13 -6.30
N THR A 35 -6.03 19.10 -5.41
CA THR A 35 -6.26 20.15 -4.41
C THR A 35 -5.18 20.21 -3.32
N ASN A 36 -4.60 19.07 -2.96
CA ASN A 36 -3.60 18.96 -1.88
C ASN A 36 -2.15 18.88 -2.41
N LEU A 37 -1.96 18.98 -3.72
CA LEU A 37 -0.64 19.02 -4.35
C LEU A 37 -0.04 20.43 -4.32
N THR A 38 -0.83 21.49 -4.13
CA THR A 38 -0.30 22.86 -4.08
C THR A 38 0.57 23.06 -2.83
N LYS A 39 1.84 23.38 -3.04
CA LYS A 39 2.79 23.62 -1.95
C LYS A 39 2.37 24.81 -1.08
N HIS A 40 2.50 24.67 0.23
CA HIS A 40 2.34 25.81 1.14
C HIS A 40 3.52 26.80 0.96
N PRO A 41 3.36 28.12 1.18
CA PRO A 41 4.45 29.09 1.04
C PRO A 41 5.73 28.79 1.85
N ARG A 42 5.60 28.03 2.95
CA ARG A 42 6.74 27.55 3.76
C ARG A 42 7.49 26.36 3.13
N GLU A 43 6.82 25.61 2.27
CA GLU A 43 7.40 24.50 1.50
C GLU A 43 8.04 25.00 0.19
N MET A 44 7.72 26.23 -0.24
CA MET A 44 8.37 26.91 -1.37
C MET A 44 9.81 27.35 -1.07
N GLU A 45 10.19 27.47 0.21
CA GLU A 45 11.57 27.79 0.64
C GLU A 45 12.50 26.58 0.60
N MET A 46 11.96 25.35 0.51
CA MET A 46 12.79 24.19 0.24
C MET A 46 13.17 24.21 -1.24
N THR A 47 14.46 24.37 -1.53
CA THR A 47 15.00 24.38 -2.89
C THR A 47 14.75 23.04 -3.57
N ASP A 48 13.73 22.97 -4.41
CA ASP A 48 13.62 21.94 -5.43
C ASP A 48 14.74 22.15 -6.45
N THR A 49 15.56 21.13 -6.65
CA THR A 49 16.74 21.13 -7.53
C THR A 49 16.42 21.28 -9.03
N ASP A 50 15.14 21.32 -9.39
CA ASP A 50 14.57 21.24 -10.72
C ASP A 50 13.69 22.44 -11.10
N GLY A 51 13.79 23.54 -10.34
CA GLY A 51 13.02 24.75 -10.59
C GLY A 51 11.65 24.72 -9.92
N ARG A 52 10.96 25.86 -9.96
CA ARG A 52 9.72 26.11 -9.20
C ARG A 52 8.58 25.20 -9.67
N VAL A 53 8.50 24.00 -9.14
CA VAL A 53 7.30 23.16 -9.24
C VAL A 53 6.41 23.52 -8.06
N GLU A 54 5.30 24.20 -8.35
CA GLU A 54 4.28 24.60 -7.37
C GLU A 54 3.47 23.40 -6.82
N GLN A 55 3.80 22.17 -7.23
CA GLN A 55 3.07 20.94 -6.94
C GLN A 55 3.95 19.83 -6.32
N LEU A 56 3.41 19.11 -5.34
CA LEU A 56 4.00 17.89 -4.76
C LEU A 56 3.89 16.69 -5.74
N THR A 57 4.64 15.61 -5.50
CA THR A 57 4.54 14.36 -6.29
C THR A 57 3.73 13.31 -5.53
N VAL A 58 2.77 12.63 -6.18
CA VAL A 58 2.06 11.50 -5.57
C VAL A 58 2.79 10.19 -5.85
N LEU A 59 3.11 9.43 -4.80
CA LEU A 59 3.63 8.08 -4.90
C LEU A 59 2.58 7.05 -4.49
N ALA A 60 2.31 6.09 -5.39
CA ALA A 60 1.46 4.93 -5.11
C ALA A 60 2.31 3.69 -4.77
N ASP A 61 1.75 2.76 -3.99
CA ASP A 61 2.44 1.53 -3.60
C ASP A 61 2.81 0.67 -4.81
N LYS A 62 4.00 0.08 -4.77
CA LYS A 62 4.66 -0.74 -5.80
C LYS A 62 4.74 -0.13 -7.20
N GLY A 63 5.68 0.81 -7.35
CA GLY A 63 6.36 1.01 -8.63
C GLY A 63 5.48 1.55 -9.75
N TYR A 64 4.55 2.45 -9.44
CA TYR A 64 3.87 3.20 -10.48
C TYR A 64 4.87 4.18 -11.13
N GLN A 65 5.24 3.92 -12.39
CA GLN A 65 5.81 4.94 -13.25
C GLN A 65 4.71 5.99 -13.46
N GLY A 66 4.87 7.13 -12.79
CA GLY A 66 4.00 8.29 -12.94
C GLY A 66 3.91 8.75 -14.40
N ILE A 67 2.95 9.65 -14.65
CA ILE A 67 2.58 10.25 -15.94
C ILE A 67 3.72 11.07 -16.60
N GLN A 68 4.95 11.04 -16.07
CA GLN A 68 6.11 11.71 -16.67
C GLN A 68 7.29 10.75 -16.75
N HIS A 69 7.75 10.58 -17.99
CA HIS A 69 8.97 9.90 -18.38
C HIS A 69 10.17 10.48 -17.61
N GLU A 70 10.99 9.57 -17.07
CA GLU A 70 12.43 9.78 -16.78
C GLU A 70 12.84 11.11 -16.15
N CYS A 71 12.56 11.30 -14.85
CA CYS A 71 13.38 12.15 -13.98
C CYS A 71 13.63 11.45 -12.62
N THR A 72 14.89 11.00 -12.45
CA THR A 72 15.62 10.59 -11.24
C THR A 72 14.95 9.65 -10.23
N ASN A 73 15.16 8.34 -10.45
CA ASN A 73 14.78 7.23 -9.57
C ASN A 73 15.13 7.44 -8.08
N ASP A 74 16.20 8.17 -7.77
CA ASP A 74 16.69 8.34 -6.38
C ASP A 74 15.73 9.16 -5.49
N ARG A 75 15.13 10.23 -6.02
CA ARG A 75 14.18 11.06 -5.25
C ARG A 75 12.83 10.33 -5.06
N ILE A 76 12.42 9.57 -6.08
CA ILE A 76 11.28 8.66 -6.01
C ILE A 76 11.52 7.60 -4.93
N ALA A 77 12.75 7.09 -4.83
CA ALA A 77 13.14 6.15 -3.79
C ALA A 77 13.04 6.77 -2.39
N THR A 78 13.54 8.00 -2.17
CA THR A 78 13.46 8.67 -0.85
C THR A 78 12.02 8.90 -0.38
N HIS A 79 11.15 9.44 -1.24
CA HIS A 79 9.74 9.66 -0.87
C HIS A 79 8.98 8.33 -0.67
N ARG A 80 9.36 7.28 -1.40
CA ARG A 80 8.81 5.94 -1.21
C ARG A 80 9.17 5.34 0.14
N VAL A 81 10.37 5.62 0.65
CA VAL A 81 10.80 5.20 2.01
C VAL A 81 9.86 5.73 3.08
N VAL A 82 9.40 6.99 2.99
CA VAL A 82 8.48 7.57 3.98
C VAL A 82 7.13 6.85 4.01
N VAL A 83 6.58 6.54 2.83
CA VAL A 83 5.31 5.79 2.69
C VAL A 83 5.47 4.38 3.25
N GLU A 84 6.57 3.70 2.92
CA GLU A 84 6.86 2.35 3.40
C GLU A 84 7.03 2.32 4.92
N ASN A 85 7.74 3.29 5.50
CA ASN A 85 7.88 3.44 6.95
C ASN A 85 6.53 3.69 7.63
N TYR A 86 5.70 4.58 7.07
CA TYR A 86 4.36 4.82 7.61
C TYR A 86 3.53 3.52 7.69
N PHE A 87 3.51 2.74 6.61
CA PHE A 87 2.79 1.47 6.58
C PHE A 87 3.41 0.41 7.48
N GLY A 88 4.72 0.44 7.67
CA GLY A 88 5.43 -0.35 8.67
C GLY A 88 4.92 -0.09 10.08
N ARG A 89 4.96 1.17 10.50
CA ARG A 89 4.45 1.59 11.81
C ARG A 89 2.97 1.22 12.00
N LEU A 90 2.12 1.49 11.00
CA LEU A 90 0.69 1.15 11.03
C LEU A 90 0.47 -0.35 11.29
N LYS A 91 1.22 -1.23 10.61
CA LYS A 91 1.06 -2.68 10.74
C LYS A 91 1.65 -3.23 12.04
N THR A 92 2.69 -2.60 12.56
CA THR A 92 3.28 -2.95 13.86
C THR A 92 2.37 -2.55 15.02
N LEU A 93 1.74 -1.37 14.94
CA LEU A 93 0.81 -0.90 15.98
C LEU A 93 -0.53 -1.66 15.96
N TRP A 94 -1.03 -2.01 14.77
CA TRP A 94 -2.41 -2.48 14.61
C TRP A 94 -2.49 -3.81 13.87
N ALA A 95 -2.77 -4.89 14.60
CA ALA A 95 -2.97 -6.23 14.04
C ALA A 95 -4.06 -6.28 12.96
N VAL A 96 -5.10 -5.45 13.07
CA VAL A 96 -6.18 -5.34 12.07
C VAL A 96 -5.69 -4.83 10.70
N CYS A 97 -4.62 -4.03 10.69
CA CYS A 97 -3.96 -3.55 9.47
C CYS A 97 -2.86 -4.51 8.99
N GLY A 98 -2.39 -5.40 9.86
CA GLY A 98 -1.30 -6.33 9.62
C GLY A 98 -1.72 -7.70 9.14
N ASP A 99 -3.01 -8.05 9.10
CA ASP A 99 -3.50 -9.35 8.64
C ASP A 99 -4.81 -9.24 7.84
N ALA A 100 -5.22 -10.36 7.22
CA ALA A 100 -6.47 -10.42 6.48
C ALA A 100 -7.67 -10.16 7.41
N TYR A 101 -8.40 -9.07 7.17
CA TYR A 101 -9.58 -8.71 7.93
C TYR A 101 -10.70 -9.75 7.79
N ARG A 102 -11.17 -10.29 8.92
CA ARG A 102 -12.17 -11.39 8.98
C ARG A 102 -13.55 -10.96 9.45
N TRP A 103 -13.69 -9.74 9.95
CA TRP A 103 -14.94 -9.25 10.54
C TRP A 103 -15.87 -8.61 9.50
N ASN A 104 -16.95 -8.02 9.98
CA ASN A 104 -17.94 -7.36 9.15
C ASN A 104 -17.30 -6.21 8.36
N ARG A 105 -17.45 -6.27 7.03
CA ARG A 105 -16.93 -5.27 6.10
C ARG A 105 -17.49 -3.87 6.34
N LYS A 106 -18.72 -3.76 6.85
CA LYS A 106 -19.34 -2.46 7.18
C LYS A 106 -18.53 -1.65 8.21
N ASN A 107 -17.75 -2.34 9.05
CA ASN A 107 -16.93 -1.70 10.08
C ASN A 107 -15.48 -1.48 9.63
N TYR A 108 -15.09 -1.98 8.46
CA TYR A 108 -13.69 -1.95 8.03
C TYR A 108 -13.19 -0.52 7.88
N ASP A 109 -13.95 0.33 7.20
CA ASP A 109 -13.53 1.72 6.94
C ASP A 109 -13.33 2.49 8.23
N VAL A 110 -14.31 2.44 9.14
CA VAL A 110 -14.22 3.13 10.44
C VAL A 110 -13.03 2.63 11.25
N LEU A 111 -12.80 1.31 11.32
CA LEU A 111 -11.66 0.75 12.05
C LEU A 111 -10.33 1.14 11.41
N PHE A 112 -10.21 1.01 10.10
CA PHE A 112 -8.97 1.29 9.38
C PHE A 112 -8.62 2.79 9.39
N GLN A 113 -9.61 3.66 9.19
CA GLN A 113 -9.44 5.11 9.30
C GLN A 113 -9.05 5.53 10.72
N THR A 114 -9.62 4.88 11.75
CA THR A 114 -9.22 5.08 13.14
C THR A 114 -7.76 4.68 13.36
N CYS A 115 -7.32 3.53 12.85
CA CYS A 115 -5.91 3.13 12.92
C CYS A 115 -4.99 4.15 12.23
N VAL A 116 -5.37 4.67 11.05
CA VAL A 116 -4.63 5.73 10.35
C VAL A 116 -4.53 7.00 11.20
N ALA A 117 -5.65 7.47 11.76
CA ALA A 117 -5.69 8.66 12.59
C ALA A 117 -4.83 8.52 13.86
N ILE A 118 -4.91 7.38 14.55
CA ILE A 118 -4.10 7.16 15.76
C ILE A 118 -2.62 6.96 15.41
N THR A 119 -2.29 6.35 14.27
CA THR A 119 -0.90 6.29 13.79
C THR A 119 -0.32 7.68 13.58
N ASN A 120 -1.07 8.63 13.00
CA ASN A 120 -0.62 10.02 12.91
C ASN A 120 -0.32 10.62 14.30
N VAL A 121 -1.21 10.40 15.28
CA VAL A 121 -0.97 10.87 16.65
C VAL A 121 0.30 10.22 17.22
N HIS A 122 0.50 8.94 17.00
CA HIS A 122 1.71 8.24 17.45
C HIS A 122 2.97 8.80 16.78
N ILE A 123 2.94 9.09 15.48
CA ILE A 123 4.07 9.66 14.73
C ILE A 123 4.44 11.05 15.25
N ARG A 124 3.44 11.85 15.65
CA ARG A 124 3.67 13.16 16.25
C ARG A 124 4.54 13.10 17.51
N PHE A 125 4.41 12.04 18.30
CA PHE A 125 5.21 11.83 19.51
C PHE A 125 6.45 10.98 19.29
N ASN A 126 6.43 10.12 18.27
CA ASN A 126 7.49 9.17 17.96
C ASN A 126 7.71 9.15 16.44
N PRO A 127 8.60 10.02 15.91
CA PRO A 127 8.85 10.14 14.48
C PRO A 127 9.08 8.80 13.79
N LEU A 128 8.88 8.76 12.47
CA LEU A 128 9.17 7.57 11.68
C LEU A 128 10.67 7.28 11.65
N HIS A 129 11.03 6.02 11.74
CA HIS A 129 12.41 5.53 11.69
C HIS A 129 12.59 4.50 10.57
N ALA A 130 13.84 4.15 10.25
CA ALA A 130 14.15 3.21 9.17
C ALA A 130 13.64 1.79 9.47
N GLU A 131 13.60 1.41 10.75
CA GLU A 131 13.13 0.10 11.23
C GLU A 131 11.64 -0.11 10.93
N ASP A 132 10.87 0.98 10.79
CA ASP A 132 9.48 0.88 10.34
C ASP A 132 9.43 0.33 8.91
N GLY A 133 10.34 0.76 8.03
CA GLY A 133 10.47 0.23 6.68
C GLY A 133 10.81 -1.26 6.68
N ASP A 134 11.71 -1.68 7.57
CA ASP A 134 12.05 -3.10 7.74
C ASP A 134 10.84 -3.95 8.15
N ALA A 135 10.01 -3.44 9.08
CA ALA A 135 8.77 -4.10 9.46
C ALA A 135 7.81 -4.25 8.27
N ASN A 136 7.72 -3.24 7.40
CA ASN A 136 6.93 -3.31 6.18
C ASN A 136 7.49 -4.34 5.18
N ILE A 137 8.81 -4.41 5.01
CA ILE A 137 9.48 -5.40 4.16
C ILE A 137 9.20 -6.81 4.66
N GLN A 138 9.35 -7.05 5.96
CA GLN A 138 9.05 -8.35 6.58
C GLN A 138 7.58 -8.75 6.34
N TYR A 139 6.65 -7.81 6.47
CA TYR A 139 5.25 -8.02 6.16
C TYR A 139 5.01 -8.42 4.70
N VAL A 140 5.58 -7.67 3.74
CA VAL A 140 5.44 -7.96 2.29
C VAL A 140 6.02 -9.33 1.96
N ASN A 141 7.18 -9.68 2.52
CA ASN A 141 7.81 -10.98 2.34
C ASN A 141 6.91 -12.12 2.85
N ARG A 142 6.28 -11.93 4.02
CA ARG A 142 5.30 -12.89 4.57
C ARG A 142 4.11 -13.08 3.63
N LEU A 143 3.55 -12.00 3.08
CA LEU A 143 2.45 -12.07 2.12
C LEU A 143 2.83 -12.81 0.84
N ASN A 144 4.00 -12.51 0.29
CA ASN A 144 4.52 -13.20 -0.90
C ASN A 144 4.66 -14.71 -0.64
N ALA A 145 5.20 -15.10 0.51
CA ALA A 145 5.33 -16.50 0.91
C ALA A 145 3.96 -17.20 1.03
N ILE A 146 2.96 -16.54 1.64
CA ILE A 146 1.59 -17.05 1.71
C ILE A 146 0.98 -17.21 0.31
N GLY A 147 1.17 -16.23 -0.57
CA GLY A 147 0.71 -16.27 -1.95
C GLY A 147 1.30 -17.45 -2.73
N LEU A 148 2.62 -17.63 -2.65
CA LEU A 148 3.33 -18.77 -3.26
C LEU A 148 2.83 -20.11 -2.73
N LYS A 149 2.62 -20.23 -1.42
CA LYS A 149 2.05 -21.43 -0.79
C LYS A 149 0.65 -21.75 -1.34
N LYS A 150 -0.24 -20.75 -1.41
CA LYS A 150 -1.60 -20.91 -1.96
C LYS A 150 -1.58 -21.38 -3.42
N ILE A 151 -0.68 -20.84 -4.24
CA ILE A 151 -0.51 -21.27 -5.65
C ILE A 151 -0.07 -22.74 -5.70
N LYS A 152 0.91 -23.14 -4.88
CA LYS A 152 1.40 -24.52 -4.80
C LYS A 152 0.30 -25.49 -4.39
N ASP A 153 -0.48 -25.13 -3.36
CA ASP A 153 -1.56 -25.96 -2.85
C ASP A 153 -2.69 -26.11 -3.89
N LYS A 154 -3.04 -25.02 -4.61
CA LYS A 154 -3.99 -25.07 -5.73
C LYS A 154 -3.50 -26.01 -6.84
N LYS A 155 -2.21 -25.95 -7.22
CA LYS A 155 -1.63 -26.85 -8.23
C LYS A 155 -1.71 -28.31 -7.79
N LYS A 156 -1.38 -28.62 -6.53
CA LYS A 156 -1.49 -29.97 -5.97
C LYS A 156 -2.94 -30.48 -5.97
N ALA A 157 -3.89 -29.66 -5.55
CA ALA A 157 -5.31 -30.01 -5.55
C ALA A 157 -5.82 -30.31 -6.97
N GLN A 158 -5.43 -29.50 -7.95
CA GLN A 158 -5.76 -29.72 -9.36
C GLN A 158 -5.15 -31.01 -9.91
N GLN A 159 -3.89 -31.31 -9.56
CA GLN A 159 -3.24 -32.56 -9.96
C GLN A 159 -3.98 -33.78 -9.38
N LYS A 160 -4.26 -33.78 -8.08
CA LYS A 160 -5.01 -34.85 -7.40
C LYS A 160 -6.40 -35.05 -8.02
N TYR A 161 -7.07 -33.95 -8.38
CA TYR A 161 -8.35 -34.01 -9.08
C TYR A 161 -8.23 -34.65 -10.48
N ARG A 162 -7.21 -34.27 -11.26
CA ARG A 162 -6.95 -34.85 -12.59
C ARG A 162 -6.65 -36.35 -12.51
N GLU A 163 -5.84 -36.77 -11.55
CA GLU A 163 -5.51 -38.19 -11.31
C GLU A 163 -6.76 -38.99 -10.94
N LYS A 164 -7.56 -38.52 -9.98
CA LYS A 164 -8.85 -39.15 -9.62
C LYS A 164 -9.84 -39.16 -10.79
N ARG A 165 -9.81 -38.17 -11.66
CA ARG A 165 -10.64 -38.16 -12.87
C ARG A 165 -10.18 -39.21 -13.87
N LYS A 166 -8.86 -39.36 -14.09
CA LYS A 166 -8.32 -40.40 -14.97
C LYS A 166 -8.69 -41.80 -14.48
N THR A 167 -8.52 -42.09 -13.20
CA THR A 167 -8.86 -43.42 -12.65
C THR A 167 -10.33 -43.77 -12.82
N ARG A 168 -11.25 -42.82 -12.59
CA ARG A 168 -12.70 -43.06 -12.82
C ARG A 168 -13.04 -43.34 -14.30
N LEU A 169 -12.30 -42.75 -15.23
CA LEU A 169 -12.51 -42.96 -16.66
C LEU A 169 -11.88 -44.26 -17.16
N THR A 170 -10.83 -44.76 -16.52
CA THR A 170 -10.15 -46.01 -16.91
C THR A 170 -10.79 -47.26 -16.31
N PHE A 171 -11.40 -47.16 -15.13
CA PHE A 171 -12.06 -48.29 -14.43
C PHE A 171 -13.60 -48.26 -14.54
N GLY A 172 -14.15 -47.37 -15.36
CA GLY A 172 -15.59 -47.20 -15.57
C GLY A 172 -16.15 -47.84 -16.85
N ASN A 173 -15.36 -48.70 -17.53
CA ASN A 173 -15.79 -49.55 -18.65
C ASN A 173 -15.76 -51.01 -18.23
#